data_AF-A0A6V8D812-F1
#
_entry.id   AF-A0A6V8D812-F1
#
_cell.length_a   1.000
_cell.length_b   1.000
_cell.length_c   1.000
_cell.angle_alpha   90.00
_cell.angle_beta   90.00
_cell.angle_gamma   90.00
#
_symmetry.space_group_name_H-M   'P 1'
#
loop_
_entity.id
_entity.type
_entity.pdbx_description
1 polymer ?
#
loop_
_entity_poly.entity_id
_entity_poly.type
_entity_poly.pdbx_seq_one_letter_code
_entity_poly.pdbx_strand_id
1 'polypeptide(L)'
;MRYAAQRKRLKTHTPSGSLRAARIDVVCLTHGHLDHTWGVLPWLQTMALDRRTRPLLIVGPTSPQVIEALLDGQPIPEDAPPAELARQMTSWHSLGAVSEHLGYDVRWILGDVETDEWVELDVATGGAVRLPTLPQPEGWSQVRIRPLATQHTVPSCAWMFESKPKAGKFNRLKAAEL
;
A
#
# COMPACT_ATOMS: atom_id res chain seq x y z
N MET A 1 -22.37 -0.50 25.23
CA MET A 1 -22.27 0.94 25.53
C MET A 1 -21.05 1.67 24.91
N ARG A 2 -19.84 1.06 24.85
CA ARG A 2 -18.62 1.75 24.34
C ARG A 2 -18.67 2.19 22.86
N TYR A 3 -19.19 1.34 21.96
CA TYR A 3 -19.26 1.67 20.52
C TYR A 3 -20.20 2.83 20.19
N ALA A 4 -21.35 2.94 20.88
CA ALA A 4 -22.29 4.04 20.68
C ALA A 4 -21.68 5.38 21.11
N ALA A 5 -20.94 5.40 22.23
CA ALA A 5 -20.22 6.57 22.70
C ALA A 5 -19.09 6.98 21.75
N GLN A 6 -18.32 6.03 21.23
CA GLN A 6 -17.25 6.26 20.25
C GLN A 6 -17.82 6.81 18.93
N ARG A 7 -18.91 6.23 18.42
CA ARG A 7 -19.60 6.70 17.20
C ARG A 7 -20.15 8.11 17.37
N LYS A 8 -20.71 8.43 18.54
CA LYS A 8 -21.18 9.78 18.87
C LYS A 8 -20.01 10.77 18.90
N ARG A 9 -18.87 10.41 19.52
CA ARG A 9 -17.65 11.23 19.52
C ARG A 9 -17.11 11.48 18.11
N LEU A 10 -17.07 10.46 17.26
CA LEU A 10 -16.67 10.63 15.86
C LEU A 10 -17.62 11.59 15.15
N LYS A 11 -18.93 11.45 15.27
CA LYS A 11 -19.88 12.38 14.65
C LYS A 11 -19.73 13.83 15.11
N THR A 12 -19.37 14.06 16.38
CA THR A 12 -19.25 15.41 16.95
C THR A 12 -17.87 16.04 16.75
N HIS A 13 -16.81 15.25 16.56
CA HIS A 13 -15.43 15.75 16.46
C HIS A 13 -14.76 15.45 15.11
N THR A 14 -15.43 14.74 14.19
CA THR A 14 -14.91 14.61 12.83
C THR A 14 -15.12 15.95 12.13
N PRO A 15 -14.06 16.60 11.61
CA PRO A 15 -14.21 17.79 10.78
C PRO A 15 -15.16 17.49 9.61
N SER A 16 -15.73 18.52 8.97
CA SER A 16 -16.61 18.35 7.80
C SER A 16 -15.90 17.63 6.66
N GLY A 17 -16.00 16.30 6.64
CA GLY A 17 -15.27 15.41 5.73
C GLY A 17 -15.01 14.07 6.40
N SER A 18 -15.87 13.07 6.15
CA SER A 18 -15.54 11.69 6.50
C SER A 18 -14.37 11.22 5.64
N LEU A 19 -13.44 10.46 6.22
CA LEU A 19 -12.51 9.65 5.42
C LEU A 19 -13.34 8.76 4.50
N ARG A 20 -13.09 8.85 3.19
CA ARG A 20 -13.75 8.02 2.19
C ARG A 20 -12.74 7.01 1.68
N ALA A 21 -13.07 5.72 1.76
CA ALA A 21 -12.23 4.65 1.24
C ALA A 21 -11.81 4.90 -0.22
N ALA A 22 -12.78 5.34 -1.04
CA ALA A 22 -12.58 5.70 -2.44
C ALA A 22 -11.58 6.85 -2.71
N ARG A 23 -11.09 7.56 -1.67
CA ARG A 23 -10.08 8.63 -1.81
C ARG A 23 -8.66 8.19 -1.42
N ILE A 24 -8.47 6.94 -1.00
CA ILE A 24 -7.14 6.45 -0.63
C ILE A 24 -6.39 6.05 -1.90
N ASP A 25 -5.19 6.58 -2.09
CA ASP A 25 -4.39 6.32 -3.30
C ASP A 25 -3.40 5.14 -3.10
N VAL A 26 -3.11 4.78 -1.85
CA VAL A 26 -2.11 3.76 -1.52
C VAL A 26 -2.44 3.00 -0.24
N VAL A 27 -2.12 1.70 -0.24
CA VAL A 27 -2.12 0.81 0.92
C VAL A 27 -0.70 0.32 1.15
N CYS A 28 -0.10 0.69 2.27
CA CYS A 28 1.24 0.25 2.64
C CYS A 28 1.15 -0.81 3.74
N LEU A 29 1.37 -2.07 3.38
CA LEU A 29 1.36 -3.21 4.30
C LEU A 29 2.70 -3.27 5.03
N THR A 30 2.68 -3.38 6.36
CA THR A 30 3.92 -3.43 7.15
C THR A 30 4.52 -4.82 7.21
N HIS A 31 3.68 -5.87 7.19
CA HIS A 31 4.04 -7.28 7.13
C HIS A 31 2.78 -8.12 6.88
N GLY A 32 2.92 -9.44 6.75
CA GLY A 32 1.82 -10.32 6.35
C GLY A 32 1.03 -11.03 7.45
N HIS A 33 1.14 -10.66 8.73
CA HIS A 33 0.23 -11.22 9.74
C HIS A 33 -1.22 -10.76 9.49
N LEU A 34 -2.18 -11.64 9.78
CA LEU A 34 -3.59 -11.44 9.39
C LEU A 34 -4.27 -10.26 10.11
N ASP A 35 -3.81 -9.88 11.29
CA ASP A 35 -4.27 -8.68 11.98
C ASP A 35 -3.91 -7.37 11.24
N HIS A 36 -2.99 -7.45 10.26
CA HIS A 36 -2.61 -6.34 9.37
C HIS A 36 -3.23 -6.45 7.96
N THR A 37 -3.65 -7.63 7.53
CA THR A 37 -4.00 -7.88 6.11
C THR A 37 -5.42 -8.38 5.87
N TRP A 38 -6.09 -8.97 6.88
CA TRP A 38 -7.39 -9.62 6.71
C TRP A 38 -8.48 -8.69 6.14
N GLY A 39 -8.40 -7.40 6.43
CA GLY A 39 -9.35 -6.41 5.95
C GLY A 39 -9.18 -6.00 4.49
N VAL A 40 -8.06 -6.32 3.83
CA VAL A 40 -7.70 -5.75 2.52
C VAL A 40 -8.67 -6.19 1.42
N LEU A 41 -8.85 -7.50 1.21
CA LEU A 41 -9.74 -8.03 0.17
C LEU A 41 -11.19 -7.50 0.25
N PRO A 42 -11.92 -7.66 1.38
CA PRO A 42 -13.30 -7.17 1.46
C PRO A 42 -13.38 -5.64 1.31
N TRP A 43 -12.31 -4.92 1.65
CA TRP A 43 -12.23 -3.48 1.48
C TRP A 43 -12.07 -3.06 0.02
N LEU A 44 -11.26 -3.79 -0.77
CA LEU A 44 -11.16 -3.58 -2.23
C LEU A 44 -12.52 -3.81 -2.91
N GLN A 45 -13.21 -4.90 -2.55
CA GLN A 45 -14.55 -5.20 -3.07
C GLN A 45 -15.57 -4.12 -2.67
N THR A 46 -15.49 -3.59 -1.45
CA THR A 46 -16.33 -2.46 -1.03
C THR A 46 -16.06 -1.20 -1.87
N MET A 47 -14.79 -0.89 -2.16
CA MET A 47 -14.46 0.25 -3.03
C MET A 47 -14.97 0.06 -4.47
N ALA A 48 -14.98 -1.17 -4.97
CA ALA A 48 -15.59 -1.50 -6.27
C ALA A 48 -17.11 -1.24 -6.26
N LEU A 49 -17.82 -1.68 -5.20
CA LEU A 49 -19.26 -1.41 -5.03
C LEU A 49 -19.57 0.09 -4.93
N ASP A 50 -18.67 0.87 -4.32
CA ASP A 50 -18.73 2.33 -4.25
C ASP A 50 -18.37 3.03 -5.59
N ARG A 51 -18.15 2.26 -6.67
CA ARG A 51 -17.80 2.73 -8.02
C ARG A 51 -16.56 3.61 -8.03
N ARG A 52 -15.54 3.20 -7.26
CA ARG A 52 -14.22 3.79 -7.34
C ARG A 52 -13.71 3.72 -8.79
N THR A 53 -13.09 4.80 -9.26
CA THR A 53 -12.37 4.85 -10.54
C THR A 53 -10.91 5.27 -10.38
N ARG A 54 -10.51 5.72 -9.19
CA ARG A 54 -9.13 6.16 -8.92
C ARG A 54 -8.19 4.94 -8.84
N PRO A 55 -6.99 4.98 -9.43
CA PRO A 55 -5.99 3.93 -9.25
C PRO A 55 -5.62 3.72 -7.79
N LEU A 56 -5.22 2.51 -7.43
CA LEU A 56 -4.78 2.14 -6.08
C LEU A 56 -3.44 1.41 -6.16
N LEU A 57 -2.46 1.93 -5.44
CA LEU A 57 -1.18 1.25 -5.22
C LEU A 57 -1.26 0.41 -3.94
N ILE A 58 -0.92 -0.87 -4.00
CA ILE A 58 -0.76 -1.73 -2.83
C ILE A 58 0.69 -2.18 -2.79
N VAL A 59 1.37 -1.93 -1.67
CA VAL A 59 2.79 -2.23 -1.50
C VAL A 59 3.03 -2.94 -0.17
N GLY A 60 3.94 -3.92 -0.17
CA GLY A 60 4.38 -4.61 1.05
C GLY A 60 5.78 -5.20 0.94
N PRO A 61 6.38 -5.59 2.07
CA PRO A 61 7.68 -6.27 2.10
C PRO A 61 7.55 -7.75 1.73
N THR A 62 8.60 -8.32 1.15
CA THR A 62 8.79 -9.76 0.95
C THR A 62 10.26 -10.13 1.12
N SER A 63 10.65 -11.39 0.91
CA SER A 63 12.06 -11.81 0.98
C SER A 63 12.71 -11.93 -0.41
N PRO A 64 14.05 -11.84 -0.50
CA PRO A 64 14.78 -12.02 -1.76
C PRO A 64 14.47 -13.34 -2.48
N GLN A 65 14.34 -14.44 -1.73
CA GLN A 65 14.05 -15.76 -2.31
C GLN A 65 12.65 -15.80 -2.94
N VAL A 66 11.69 -15.08 -2.37
CA VAL A 66 10.35 -14.96 -2.93
C VAL A 66 10.37 -14.08 -4.19
N ILE A 67 11.16 -13.01 -4.20
CA ILE A 67 11.33 -12.16 -5.39
C ILE A 67 11.87 -12.96 -6.57
N GLU A 68 12.97 -13.69 -6.37
CA GLU A 68 13.58 -14.51 -7.42
C GLU A 68 12.60 -15.58 -7.93
N ALA A 69 11.90 -16.26 -7.03
CA ALA A 69 10.88 -17.24 -7.43
C ALA A 69 9.76 -16.61 -8.28
N LEU A 70 9.26 -15.43 -7.90
CA LEU A 70 8.22 -14.72 -8.65
C LEU A 70 8.70 -14.28 -10.04
N LEU A 71 9.95 -13.83 -10.15
CA LEU A 71 10.55 -13.41 -11.43
C LEU A 71 10.78 -14.59 -12.37
N ASP A 72 11.15 -15.75 -11.82
CA ASP A 72 11.33 -17.00 -12.57
C ASP A 72 10.01 -17.73 -12.86
N GLY A 73 8.87 -17.17 -12.45
CA GLY A 73 7.55 -17.78 -12.59
C GLY A 73 7.40 -19.09 -11.80
N GLN A 74 8.20 -19.25 -10.74
CA GLN A 74 8.19 -20.41 -9.86
C GLN A 74 7.21 -20.22 -8.69
N PRO A 75 6.74 -21.32 -8.08
CA PRO A 75 5.94 -21.23 -6.86
C PRO A 75 6.73 -20.57 -5.72
N ILE A 76 6.01 -19.89 -4.82
CA ILE A 76 6.58 -19.30 -3.61
C ILE A 76 7.26 -20.41 -2.78
N PRO A 77 8.55 -20.26 -2.40
CA PRO A 77 9.34 -21.28 -1.70
C PRO A 77 8.63 -21.84 -0.46
N GLU A 78 8.71 -23.14 -0.21
CA GLU A 78 8.01 -23.78 0.93
C GLU A 78 8.52 -23.30 2.30
N ASP A 79 9.78 -22.90 2.37
CA ASP A 79 10.43 -22.35 3.57
C ASP A 79 10.12 -20.87 3.82
N ALA A 80 9.51 -20.17 2.85
CA ALA A 80 9.00 -18.82 3.06
C ALA A 80 7.91 -18.83 4.15
N PRO A 81 7.89 -17.82 5.06
CA PRO A 81 6.97 -17.83 6.18
C PRO A 81 5.50 -18.03 5.79
N PRO A 82 4.68 -18.70 6.62
CA PRO A 82 3.27 -18.94 6.29
C PRO A 82 2.48 -17.65 6.04
N ALA A 83 2.84 -16.58 6.77
CA ALA A 83 2.25 -15.26 6.67
C ALA A 83 3.00 -14.36 5.66
N GLU A 84 3.53 -14.94 4.58
CA GLU A 84 4.12 -14.21 3.45
C GLU A 84 3.04 -13.41 2.69
N LEU A 85 3.35 -12.17 2.33
CA LEU A 85 2.43 -11.31 1.60
C LEU A 85 2.18 -11.79 0.18
N ALA A 86 3.20 -12.35 -0.50
CA ALA A 86 3.02 -12.93 -1.83
C ALA A 86 1.91 -14.00 -1.84
N ARG A 87 1.90 -14.91 -0.86
CA ARG A 87 0.87 -15.97 -0.75
C ARG A 87 -0.53 -15.39 -0.61
N GLN A 88 -0.66 -14.34 0.19
CA GLN A 88 -1.93 -13.68 0.44
C GLN A 88 -2.41 -12.92 -0.79
N MET A 89 -1.53 -12.18 -1.47
CA MET A 89 -1.86 -11.47 -2.70
C MET A 89 -2.31 -12.43 -3.81
N THR A 90 -1.59 -13.54 -4.04
CA THR A 90 -2.02 -14.58 -4.98
C THR A 90 -3.41 -15.12 -4.63
N SER A 91 -3.67 -15.39 -3.34
CA SER A 91 -4.98 -15.83 -2.88
C SER A 91 -6.06 -14.78 -3.14
N TRP A 92 -5.80 -13.51 -2.85
CA TRP A 92 -6.73 -12.42 -3.12
C TRP A 92 -7.00 -12.24 -4.62
N HIS A 93 -5.98 -12.37 -5.47
CA HIS A 93 -6.15 -12.32 -6.93
C HIS A 93 -7.10 -13.42 -7.41
N SER A 94 -6.95 -14.66 -6.90
CA SER A 94 -7.87 -15.77 -7.20
C SER A 94 -9.32 -15.53 -6.76
N LEU A 95 -9.53 -14.62 -5.80
CA LEU A 95 -10.83 -14.20 -5.28
C LEU A 95 -11.34 -12.89 -5.91
N GLY A 96 -10.73 -12.45 -7.01
CA GLY A 96 -11.16 -11.28 -7.79
C GLY A 96 -10.57 -9.95 -7.33
N ALA A 97 -9.49 -9.93 -6.55
CA ALA A 97 -8.76 -8.69 -6.24
C ALA A 97 -7.88 -8.22 -7.41
N VAL A 98 -8.47 -8.14 -8.60
CA VAL A 98 -7.78 -7.84 -9.86
C VAL A 98 -8.49 -6.68 -10.56
N SER A 99 -7.76 -5.83 -11.28
CA SER A 99 -8.33 -4.60 -11.86
C SER A 99 -9.57 -4.87 -12.73
N GLU A 100 -9.53 -5.95 -13.51
CA GLU A 100 -10.65 -6.38 -14.36
C GLU A 100 -11.93 -6.65 -13.56
N HIS A 101 -11.82 -7.31 -12.40
CA HIS A 101 -12.97 -7.65 -11.56
C HIS A 101 -13.39 -6.47 -10.66
N LEU A 102 -12.43 -5.68 -10.19
CA LEU A 102 -12.68 -4.54 -9.30
C LEU A 102 -13.23 -3.30 -10.04
N GLY A 103 -13.01 -3.20 -11.36
CA GLY A 103 -13.47 -2.06 -12.17
C GLY A 103 -12.66 -0.77 -11.97
N TYR A 104 -11.49 -0.86 -11.33
CA TYR A 104 -10.52 0.22 -11.21
C TYR A 104 -9.09 -0.34 -11.15
N ASP A 105 -8.12 0.48 -11.51
CA ASP A 105 -6.72 0.04 -11.58
C ASP A 105 -6.15 -0.24 -10.18
N VAL A 106 -5.62 -1.44 -9.99
CA VAL A 106 -4.88 -1.84 -8.80
C VAL A 106 -3.51 -2.38 -9.18
N ARG A 107 -2.47 -1.80 -8.59
CA ARG A 107 -1.08 -2.24 -8.75
C ARG A 107 -0.61 -2.92 -7.48
N TRP A 108 0.09 -4.04 -7.62
CA TRP A 108 0.51 -4.90 -6.51
C TRP A 108 2.03 -5.02 -6.49
N ILE A 109 2.65 -4.42 -5.49
CA ILE A 109 4.10 -4.29 -5.40
C ILE A 109 4.61 -5.03 -4.17
N LEU A 110 5.63 -5.85 -4.37
CA LEU A 110 6.39 -6.47 -3.30
C LEU A 110 7.85 -6.04 -3.42
N GLY A 111 8.56 -6.00 -2.29
CA GLY A 111 9.99 -5.72 -2.35
C GLY A 111 10.75 -6.13 -1.11
N ASP A 112 12.04 -6.33 -1.30
CA ASP A 112 12.99 -6.46 -0.22
C ASP A 112 13.50 -5.06 0.15
N VAL A 113 13.17 -4.65 1.36
CA VAL A 113 13.48 -3.32 1.87
C VAL A 113 14.97 -3.17 2.19
N GLU A 114 15.68 -4.25 2.48
CA GLU A 114 17.10 -4.18 2.80
C GLU A 114 17.96 -3.92 1.56
N THR A 115 17.60 -4.52 0.43
CA THR A 115 18.32 -4.38 -0.84
C THR A 115 17.72 -3.33 -1.79
N ASP A 116 16.60 -2.70 -1.42
CA ASP A 116 15.82 -1.78 -2.25
C ASP A 116 15.38 -2.42 -3.59
N GLU A 117 15.05 -3.70 -3.54
CA GLU A 117 14.61 -4.47 -4.70
C GLU A 117 13.09 -4.58 -4.74
N TRP A 118 12.48 -4.29 -5.89
CA TRP A 118 11.03 -4.20 -6.04
C TRP A 118 10.54 -4.96 -7.27
N VAL A 119 9.38 -5.59 -7.14
CA VAL A 119 8.69 -6.27 -8.23
C VAL A 119 7.20 -5.88 -8.25
N GLU A 120 6.63 -5.82 -9.44
CA GLU A 120 5.19 -5.73 -9.66
C GLU A 120 4.64 -7.10 -10.03
N LEU A 121 3.61 -7.56 -9.32
CA LEU A 121 2.98 -8.85 -9.59
C LEU A 121 2.19 -8.80 -10.90
N ASP A 122 2.42 -9.79 -11.75
CA ASP A 122 1.60 -10.04 -12.92
C ASP A 122 0.48 -11.00 -12.54
N VAL A 123 -0.72 -10.45 -12.46
CA VAL A 123 -1.94 -11.17 -12.09
C VAL A 123 -2.30 -12.26 -13.11
N ALA A 124 -1.99 -12.06 -14.40
CA ALA A 124 -2.37 -12.99 -15.46
C ALA A 124 -1.49 -14.25 -15.47
N THR A 125 -0.20 -14.09 -15.17
CA THR A 125 0.77 -15.18 -15.18
C THR A 125 1.05 -15.75 -13.80
N GLY A 126 0.76 -15.00 -12.73
CA GLY A 126 1.15 -15.33 -11.35
C GLY A 126 2.62 -15.05 -11.04
N GLY A 127 3.39 -14.54 -12.01
CA GLY A 127 4.79 -14.14 -11.84
C GLY A 127 4.92 -12.66 -11.43
N ALA A 128 6.10 -12.09 -11.68
CA ALA A 128 6.34 -10.67 -11.44
C ALA A 128 7.33 -10.06 -12.45
N VAL A 129 7.35 -8.72 -12.49
CA VAL A 129 8.30 -7.94 -13.29
C VAL A 129 9.11 -7.04 -12.37
N ARG A 130 10.44 -7.02 -12.56
CA ARG A 130 11.35 -6.19 -11.77
C ARG A 130 11.13 -4.70 -12.05
N LEU A 131 11.11 -3.90 -10.99
CA LEU A 131 10.97 -2.45 -11.04
C LEU A 131 12.30 -1.79 -10.71
N PRO A 132 12.61 -0.62 -11.31
CA PRO A 132 13.85 0.08 -11.03
C PRO A 132 13.86 0.71 -9.62
N THR A 133 12.70 1.10 -9.09
CA THR A 133 12.54 1.70 -7.76
C THR A 133 11.10 1.49 -7.27
N LEU A 134 10.85 1.70 -5.96
CA LEU A 134 9.51 1.73 -5.38
C LEU A 134 8.60 2.77 -6.08
N PRO A 135 7.53 2.35 -6.78
CA PRO A 135 6.59 3.28 -7.38
C PRO A 135 5.89 4.15 -6.33
N GLN A 136 5.60 5.39 -6.72
CA GLN A 136 4.83 6.33 -5.91
C GLN A 136 3.38 6.40 -6.42
N PRO A 137 2.40 6.77 -5.57
CA PRO A 137 1.01 6.91 -6.01
C PRO A 137 0.87 7.98 -7.08
N GLU A 138 -0.06 7.78 -8.02
CA GLU A 138 -0.25 8.70 -9.13
C GLU A 138 -0.62 10.12 -8.65
N GLY A 139 -0.02 11.13 -9.27
CA GLY A 139 -0.25 12.54 -8.93
C GLY A 139 0.45 13.03 -7.66
N TRP A 140 1.14 12.15 -6.92
CA TRP A 140 1.93 12.58 -5.76
C TRP A 140 3.18 13.34 -6.22
N SER A 141 3.23 14.62 -5.86
CA SER A 141 4.39 15.49 -6.16
C SER A 141 5.01 16.12 -4.93
N GLN A 142 4.30 16.13 -3.80
CA GLN A 142 4.73 16.81 -2.55
C GLN A 142 5.11 15.84 -1.44
N VAL A 143 4.70 14.58 -1.55
CA VAL A 143 4.96 13.53 -0.57
C VAL A 143 5.55 12.34 -1.30
N ARG A 144 6.51 11.66 -0.67
CA ARG A 144 7.04 10.38 -1.12
C ARG A 144 7.00 9.37 0.00
N ILE A 145 6.80 8.11 -0.38
CA ILE A 145 6.80 6.94 0.49
C ILE A 145 8.21 6.35 0.45
N ARG A 146 8.75 6.03 1.62
CA ARG A 146 9.98 5.25 1.77
C ARG A 146 9.75 4.10 2.74
N PRO A 147 10.26 2.91 2.44
CA PRO A 147 10.29 1.83 3.42
C PRO A 147 11.42 2.08 4.43
N LEU A 148 11.30 1.48 5.60
CA LEU A 148 12.36 1.41 6.62
C LEU A 148 12.39 -0.04 7.11
N ALA A 149 13.54 -0.71 6.98
CA ALA A 149 13.69 -2.10 7.41
C ALA A 149 13.38 -2.25 8.89
N THR A 150 12.67 -3.31 9.25
CA THR A 150 12.36 -3.67 10.64
C THR A 150 12.65 -5.14 10.90
N GLN A 151 12.89 -5.50 12.15
CA GLN A 151 13.09 -6.89 12.56
C GLN A 151 11.78 -7.48 13.06
N HIS A 152 11.38 -8.61 12.50
CA HIS A 152 10.18 -9.34 12.88
C HIS A 152 10.28 -10.81 12.46
N THR A 153 9.28 -11.63 12.80
CA THR A 153 9.26 -13.07 12.47
C THR A 153 8.94 -13.38 11.01
N VAL A 154 8.51 -12.37 10.25
CA VAL A 154 8.21 -12.43 8.81
C VAL A 154 8.78 -11.17 8.14
N PRO A 155 8.94 -11.13 6.80
CA PRO A 155 9.35 -9.90 6.11
C PRO A 155 8.52 -8.71 6.56
N SER A 156 9.20 -7.65 6.98
CA SER A 156 8.56 -6.51 7.63
C SER A 156 9.26 -5.19 7.33
N CYS A 157 8.48 -4.12 7.32
CA CYS A 157 9.00 -2.76 7.25
C CYS A 157 8.05 -1.76 7.91
N ALA A 158 8.61 -0.61 8.27
CA ALA A 158 7.85 0.61 8.53
C ALA A 158 7.80 1.50 7.28
N TRP A 159 6.82 2.40 7.23
CA TRP A 159 6.62 3.31 6.11
C TRP A 159 6.80 4.76 6.56
N MET A 160 7.73 5.47 5.93
CA MET A 160 7.96 6.89 6.12
C MET A 160 7.35 7.70 4.97
N PHE A 161 6.63 8.76 5.33
CA PHE A 161 6.06 9.71 4.38
C PHE A 161 6.82 11.03 4.48
N GLU A 162 7.72 11.28 3.54
CA GLU A 162 8.52 12.50 3.50
C GLU A 162 7.81 13.56 2.66
N SER A 163 7.62 14.75 3.22
CA SER A 163 7.12 15.91 2.48
C SER A 163 8.27 16.71 1.89
N LYS A 164 8.11 17.23 0.66
CA LYS A 164 9.05 18.19 0.08
C LYS A 164 9.18 19.42 0.99
N PRO A 165 10.39 20.00 1.11
CA PRO A 165 10.56 21.28 1.77
C PRO A 165 9.66 22.32 1.10
N LYS A 166 8.80 22.96 1.88
CA LYS A 166 8.00 24.08 1.39
C LYS A 166 8.87 25.33 1.44
N ALA A 167 8.94 26.07 0.33
CA ALA A 167 9.51 27.41 0.36
C ALA A 167 8.84 28.22 1.47
N GLY A 168 9.64 28.99 2.23
CA GLY A 168 9.12 29.87 3.27
C GLY A 168 8.06 30.81 2.69
N LYS A 169 7.05 31.17 3.48
CA LYS A 169 6.08 32.19 3.05
C LYS A 169 6.83 33.50 2.81
N PHE A 170 6.60 34.13 1.67
CA PHE A 170 7.15 35.44 1.37
C PHE A 170 6.73 36.44 2.47
N ASN A 171 7.73 37.04 3.13
CA ASN A 171 7.48 38.01 4.18
C ASN A 171 7.28 39.40 3.57
N ARG A 172 6.02 39.75 3.33
CA ARG A 172 5.63 41.06 2.78
C ARG A 172 6.07 42.24 3.65
N LEU A 173 6.08 42.06 4.97
CA LEU A 173 6.48 43.12 5.91
C LEU A 173 7.98 43.42 5.77
N LYS A 174 8.81 42.38 5.77
CA LYS A 174 10.27 42.51 5.57
C LYS A 174 10.63 43.05 4.19
N ALA A 175 9.85 42.74 3.16
CA ALA A 175 10.06 43.25 1.82
C ALA A 175 9.66 44.74 1.65
N ALA A 176 8.80 45.26 2.52
CA ALA A 176 8.42 46.68 2.52
C ALA A 176 9.44 47.57 3.28
N GLU A 177 10.39 46.96 3.98
CA GLU A 177 11.48 47.63 4.72
C GLU A 177 12.81 47.68 3.94
N LEU A 178 12.84 47.15 2.71
CA LEU A 178 13.99 47.13 1.78
C LEU A 178 13.71 48.04 0.57
#